data_AF-A0A7K1UIG1-F1
#
_entry.id   AF-A0A7K1UIG1-F1
#
_cell.length_a   1.000
_cell.length_b   1.000
_cell.length_c   1.000
_cell.angle_alpha   90.00
_cell.angle_beta   90.00
_cell.angle_gamma   90.00
#
_symmetry.space_group_name_H-M   'P 1'
#
loop_
_entity.id
_entity.type
_entity.pdbx_description
1 polymer ?
#
loop_
_entity_poly.entity_id
_entity_poly.type
_entity_poly.pdbx_seq_one_letter_code
_entity_poly.pdbx_strand_id
1 'polypeptide(L)'
;MIRKDRKFYVSLAVHELVLRELQRDPERVRRLGMKAAAELWPKVGGLSKQLVAEWYRSLERRDWNRVRRYLTAEDEISVEMRNLAPFTGVVDQDERRKALDQVYAEAKYVEA
;
A
#
# COMPACT_ATOMS: atom_id res chain seq x y z
N MET A 1 -11.35 15.76 -6.19
CA MET A 1 -12.04 14.58 -6.79
C MET A 1 -10.97 13.71 -7.43
N ILE A 2 -10.66 12.56 -6.84
CA ILE A 2 -9.60 11.66 -7.33
C ILE A 2 -10.13 10.97 -8.59
N ARG A 3 -9.41 11.12 -9.71
CA ARG A 3 -9.76 10.44 -10.97
C ARG A 3 -9.44 8.95 -10.79
N LYS A 4 -10.47 8.11 -10.66
CA LYS A 4 -10.34 6.66 -10.57
C LYS A 4 -9.95 6.11 -11.94
N ASP A 5 -8.66 6.00 -12.18
CA ASP A 5 -8.09 5.43 -13.40
C ASP A 5 -7.58 4.00 -13.16
N ARG A 6 -7.09 3.35 -14.21
CA ARG A 6 -6.52 1.99 -14.12
C ARG A 6 -5.41 1.88 -13.06
N LYS A 7 -4.61 2.93 -12.85
CA LYS A 7 -3.52 2.94 -11.88
C LYS A 7 -4.05 2.93 -10.45
N PHE A 8 -5.16 3.62 -10.20
CA PHE A 8 -5.86 3.59 -8.91
C PHE A 8 -6.29 2.16 -8.53
N TYR A 9 -6.99 1.46 -9.43
CA TYR A 9 -7.48 0.10 -9.16
C TYR A 9 -6.34 -0.92 -9.00
N VAL A 10 -5.31 -0.80 -9.84
CA VAL A 10 -4.08 -1.61 -9.71
C VAL A 10 -3.41 -1.37 -8.35
N SER A 11 -3.29 -0.11 -7.94
CA SER A 11 -2.72 0.24 -6.62
C SER A 11 -3.56 -0.36 -5.50
N LEU A 12 -4.88 -0.23 -5.54
CA LEU A 12 -5.78 -0.76 -4.52
C LEU A 12 -5.66 -2.29 -4.38
N ALA A 13 -5.72 -3.04 -5.49
CA ALA A 13 -5.63 -4.50 -5.46
C ALA A 13 -4.31 -5.03 -4.89
N VAL A 14 -3.18 -4.38 -5.20
CA VAL A 14 -1.89 -4.74 -4.60
C VAL A 14 -1.90 -4.50 -3.09
N HIS A 15 -2.50 -3.40 -2.64
CA HIS A 15 -2.57 -3.08 -1.22
C HIS A 15 -3.61 -3.93 -0.46
N GLU A 16 -4.61 -4.49 -1.13
CA GLU A 16 -5.48 -5.53 -0.57
C GLU A 16 -4.72 -6.84 -0.29
N LEU A 17 -3.75 -7.22 -1.12
CA LEU A 17 -2.86 -8.35 -0.81
C LEU A 17 -2.04 -8.09 0.44
N VAL A 18 -1.49 -6.88 0.57
CA VAL A 18 -0.78 -6.46 1.79
C VAL A 18 -1.70 -6.52 3.01
N LEU A 19 -2.97 -6.18 2.87
CA LEU A 19 -3.95 -6.29 3.96
C LEU A 19 -4.19 -7.77 4.36
N ARG A 20 -4.26 -8.69 3.40
CA ARG A 20 -4.36 -10.13 3.70
C ARG A 20 -3.12 -10.61 4.46
N GLU A 21 -1.93 -10.16 4.04
CA GLU A 21 -0.69 -10.44 4.76
C GLU A 21 -0.69 -9.87 6.18
N LEU A 22 -1.22 -8.66 6.36
CA LEU A 22 -1.35 -8.04 7.68
C LEU A 22 -2.29 -8.84 8.60
N GLN A 23 -3.36 -9.41 8.05
CA GLN A 23 -4.28 -10.27 8.79
C GLN A 23 -3.65 -11.62 9.15
N ARG A 24 -2.79 -12.15 8.28
CA ARG A 24 -2.12 -13.44 8.46
C ARG A 24 -0.92 -13.37 9.42
N ASP A 25 -0.01 -12.42 9.19
CA ASP A 25 1.23 -12.24 9.95
C ASP A 25 1.55 -10.73 10.10
N PRO A 26 0.93 -10.06 11.08
CA PRO A 26 1.10 -8.62 11.26
C PRO A 26 2.53 -8.24 11.63
N GLU A 27 3.30 -9.11 12.29
CA GLU A 27 4.68 -8.83 12.67
C GLU A 27 5.64 -8.89 11.47
N ARG A 28 5.40 -9.80 10.52
CA ARG A 28 6.12 -9.81 9.24
C ARG A 28 5.87 -8.52 8.47
N VAL A 29 4.61 -8.09 8.35
CA VAL A 29 4.26 -6.81 7.70
C VAL A 29 4.90 -5.63 8.41
N ARG A 30 4.88 -5.62 9.75
CA ARG A 30 5.55 -4.58 10.57
C ARG A 30 7.03 -4.49 10.27
N ARG A 31 7.75 -5.61 10.35
CA ARG A 31 9.21 -5.65 10.13
C ARG A 31 9.58 -5.18 8.73
N LEU A 32 8.89 -5.67 7.70
CA LEU A 32 9.14 -5.32 6.31
C LEU A 32 8.75 -3.86 6.01
N GLY A 33 7.60 -3.42 6.50
CA GLY A 33 7.13 -2.05 6.34
C GLY A 33 8.01 -1.01 7.06
N MET A 34 8.54 -1.34 8.24
CA MET A 34 9.50 -0.48 8.95
C MET A 34 10.83 -0.40 8.20
N LYS A 35 11.32 -1.52 7.65
CA LYS A 35 12.51 -1.54 6.79
C LYS A 35 12.32 -0.64 5.56
N ALA A 36 11.21 -0.82 4.84
CA ALA A 36 10.89 -0.01 3.66
C ALA A 36 10.76 1.49 4.00
N ALA A 37 10.14 1.84 5.13
CA ALA A 37 10.04 3.21 5.60
C ALA A 37 11.42 3.83 5.87
N ALA A 38 12.33 3.10 6.50
CA ALA A 38 13.70 3.54 6.76
C ALA A 38 14.50 3.75 5.46
N GLU A 39 14.33 2.86 4.47
CA GLU A 39 14.97 2.98 3.15
C GLU A 39 14.42 4.15 2.32
N LEU A 40 13.14 4.48 2.51
CA LEU A 40 12.46 5.57 1.82
C LEU A 40 12.75 6.93 2.45
N TRP A 41 12.92 6.99 3.76
CA TRP A 41 13.15 8.22 4.53
C TRP A 41 14.19 9.19 3.95
N PRO A 42 15.41 8.77 3.56
CA PRO A 42 16.40 9.69 3.02
C PRO A 42 16.10 10.15 1.58
N LYS A 43 15.13 9.53 0.90
CA LYS A 43 14.81 9.77 -0.52
C LYS A 43 13.64 10.72 -0.72
N VAL A 44 12.94 11.08 0.36
CA VAL A 44 11.71 11.90 0.30
C VAL A 44 11.87 13.20 1.07
N GLY A 45 11.16 14.24 0.62
CA GLY A 45 11.10 15.56 1.25
C GLY A 45 9.67 16.04 1.46
N GLY A 46 9.51 17.20 2.11
CA GLY A 46 8.22 17.87 2.26
C GLY A 46 7.12 16.97 2.84
N LEU A 47 5.95 17.00 2.21
CA LEU A 47 4.76 16.25 2.61
C LEU A 47 5.01 14.73 2.63
N SER A 48 5.72 14.19 1.64
CA SER A 48 6.03 12.76 1.57
C SER A 48 6.80 12.27 2.79
N LYS A 49 7.70 13.09 3.34
CA LYS A 49 8.44 12.75 4.57
C LYS A 49 7.54 12.67 5.80
N GLN A 50 6.52 13.54 5.89
CA GLN A 50 5.52 13.49 6.97
C GLN A 50 4.65 12.23 6.86
N LEU A 51 4.28 11.85 5.63
CA LEU A 51 3.53 10.63 5.37
C LEU A 51 4.34 9.38 5.76
N VAL A 52 5.63 9.30 5.39
CA VAL A 52 6.51 8.20 5.84
C VAL A 52 6.65 8.16 7.36
N ALA A 53 6.74 9.32 8.03
CA ALA A 53 6.81 9.39 9.49
C ALA A 53 5.53 8.88 10.16
N GLU A 54 4.37 9.22 9.62
CA GLU A 54 3.08 8.77 10.13
C GLU A 54 2.88 7.26 9.92
N TRP A 55 3.29 6.77 8.76
CA TRP A 55 3.33 5.36 8.44
C TRP A 55 4.19 4.58 9.44
N TYR A 56 5.44 5.01 9.63
CA TYR A 56 6.37 4.40 10.57
C TYR A 56 5.79 4.35 11.99
N ARG A 57 5.23 5.46 12.47
CA ARG A 57 4.59 5.55 13.80
C ARG A 57 3.42 4.58 13.93
N SER A 58 2.62 4.41 12.89
CA SER A 58 1.48 3.47 12.91
C SER A 58 1.94 2.03 13.02
N LEU A 59 3.01 1.65 12.31
CA LEU A 59 3.63 0.33 12.43
C LEU A 59 4.28 0.10 13.79
N GLU A 60 5.05 1.08 14.28
CA GLU A 60 5.74 1.01 15.57
C GLU A 60 4.75 0.83 16.72
N ARG A 61 3.65 1.59 16.70
CA ARG A 61 2.58 1.53 17.70
C ARG A 61 1.59 0.37 17.49
N ARG A 62 1.76 -0.42 16.43
CA ARG A 62 0.87 -1.54 16.08
C ARG A 62 -0.59 -1.10 15.87
N ASP A 63 -0.79 0.09 15.33
CA ASP A 63 -2.12 0.62 15.02
C ASP A 63 -2.63 0.04 13.68
N TRP A 64 -3.07 -1.22 13.73
CA TRP A 64 -3.50 -1.97 12.54
C TRP A 64 -4.74 -1.41 11.87
N ASN A 65 -5.61 -0.74 12.64
CA ASN A 65 -6.78 -0.07 12.08
C ASN A 65 -6.36 1.08 11.17
N ARG A 66 -5.37 1.87 11.61
CA ARG A 66 -4.83 2.97 10.84
C ARG A 66 -4.03 2.49 9.63
N VAL A 67 -3.24 1.43 9.79
CA VAL A 67 -2.56 0.76 8.66
C VAL A 67 -3.56 0.27 7.61
N ARG A 68 -4.62 -0.43 8.03
CA ARG A 68 -5.69 -0.90 7.14
C ARG A 68 -6.34 0.25 6.39
N ARG A 69 -6.57 1.38 7.07
CA ARG A 69 -7.12 2.58 6.43
C ARG A 69 -6.20 3.08 5.31
N TYR A 70 -4.90 3.23 5.56
CA TYR A 70 -3.95 3.66 4.53
C TYR A 70 -3.94 2.73 3.30
N LEU A 71 -4.06 1.43 3.54
CA LEU A 71 -4.09 0.41 2.49
C LEU A 71 -5.33 0.45 1.59
N THR A 72 -6.48 0.93 2.08
CA THR A 72 -7.78 0.70 1.41
C THR A 72 -8.62 1.94 1.20
N ALA A 73 -8.45 2.99 2.02
CA ALA A 73 -9.29 4.16 1.93
C ALA A 73 -9.01 4.96 0.65
N GLU A 74 -10.05 5.57 0.10
CA GLU A 74 -9.98 6.37 -1.11
C GLU A 74 -9.69 7.85 -0.84
N ASP A 75 -9.41 8.24 0.41
CA ASP A 75 -9.04 9.62 0.75
C ASP A 75 -7.63 9.97 0.20
N GLU A 76 -7.40 11.26 -0.09
CA GLU A 76 -6.17 11.73 -0.75
C GLU A 76 -4.92 11.30 0.01
N ILE A 77 -4.93 11.38 1.34
CA ILE A 77 -3.81 10.95 2.18
C ILE A 77 -3.53 9.46 1.98
N SER A 78 -4.56 8.62 1.98
CA SER A 78 -4.41 7.18 1.82
C SER A 78 -3.94 6.80 0.41
N VAL A 79 -4.37 7.54 -0.62
CA VAL A 79 -3.84 7.40 -1.99
C VAL A 79 -2.35 7.75 -2.04
N GLU A 80 -1.96 8.89 -1.47
CA GLU A 80 -0.55 9.30 -1.41
C GLU A 80 0.30 8.30 -0.62
N MET A 81 -0.22 7.78 0.49
CA MET A 81 0.45 6.72 1.27
C MET A 81 0.71 5.47 0.42
N ARG A 82 -0.26 5.02 -0.38
CA ARG A 82 -0.09 3.88 -1.29
C ARG A 82 0.93 4.16 -2.39
N ASN A 83 0.96 5.40 -2.91
CA ASN A 83 1.90 5.80 -3.95
C ASN A 83 3.37 5.79 -3.48
N LEU A 84 3.60 5.97 -2.18
CA LEU A 84 4.93 5.85 -1.58
C LEU A 84 5.44 4.39 -1.52
N ALA A 85 4.59 3.40 -1.82
CA ALA A 85 4.90 1.97 -1.84
C ALA A 85 5.66 1.44 -0.61
N PRO A 86 5.24 1.78 0.64
CA PRO A 86 5.99 1.42 1.84
C PRO A 86 5.91 -0.06 2.22
N PHE A 87 5.31 -0.91 1.36
CA PHE A 87 5.15 -2.35 1.54
C PHE A 87 5.94 -3.18 0.53
N THR A 88 6.91 -2.56 -0.12
CA THR A 88 7.79 -3.25 -1.06
C THR A 88 8.43 -4.46 -0.35
N GLY A 89 8.18 -5.66 -0.88
CA GLY A 89 8.68 -6.92 -0.32
C GLY A 89 7.75 -7.64 0.67
N VAL A 90 6.58 -7.09 1.03
CA VAL A 90 5.56 -7.80 1.83
C VAL A 90 4.86 -8.88 1.02
N VAL A 91 4.52 -8.58 -0.22
CA VAL A 91 3.85 -9.48 -1.16
C VAL A 91 4.90 -10.04 -2.12
N ASP A 92 4.85 -11.34 -2.40
CA ASP A 92 5.75 -11.99 -3.35
C ASP A 92 5.48 -11.52 -4.80
N GLN A 93 6.47 -11.61 -5.68
CA GLN A 93 6.33 -11.21 -7.08
C GLN A 93 5.23 -12.00 -7.79
N ASP A 94 5.08 -13.29 -7.48
CA ASP A 94 4.06 -14.14 -8.10
C ASP A 94 2.65 -13.77 -7.63
N GLU A 95 2.47 -13.48 -6.33
CA GLU A 95 1.20 -13.02 -5.77
C GLU A 95 0.82 -11.66 -6.35
N ARG A 96 1.79 -10.74 -6.44
CA ARG A 96 1.61 -9.44 -7.06
C ARG A 96 1.20 -9.58 -8.52
N ARG A 97 1.85 -10.46 -9.29
CA ARG A 97 1.53 -10.72 -10.70
C ARG A 97 0.10 -11.26 -10.85
N LYS A 98 -0.30 -12.24 -10.04
CA LYS A 98 -1.66 -12.79 -10.06
C LYS A 98 -2.74 -11.73 -9.78
N ALA A 99 -2.54 -10.87 -8.78
CA ALA A 99 -3.51 -9.79 -8.51
C ALA A 99 -3.57 -8.76 -9.63
N LEU A 100 -2.42 -8.43 -10.24
CA LEU A 100 -2.40 -7.54 -11.40
C LEU A 100 -3.14 -8.16 -12.60
N ASP A 101 -2.89 -9.45 -12.89
CA ASP A 101 -3.56 -10.17 -13.97
C ASP A 101 -5.08 -10.22 -13.78
N GLN A 102 -5.54 -10.39 -12.53
CA GLN A 102 -6.96 -10.34 -12.18
C GLN A 102 -7.57 -8.95 -12.43
N VAL A 103 -6.93 -7.88 -11.95
CA VAL A 103 -7.41 -6.50 -12.19
C VAL A 103 -7.40 -6.17 -13.69
N TYR A 104 -6.39 -6.61 -14.44
CA TYR A 104 -6.35 -6.39 -15.88
C TYR A 104 -7.40 -7.20 -16.64
N ALA A 105 -7.73 -8.41 -16.17
CA ALA A 105 -8.83 -9.18 -16.72
C ALA A 105 -10.17 -8.48 -16.46
N GLU A 106 -10.40 -7.98 -15.25
CA GLU A 106 -11.63 -7.27 -14.87
C GLU A 106 -11.75 -5.91 -15.57
N ALA A 107 -10.65 -5.15 -15.70
CA ALA A 107 -10.62 -3.86 -16.39
C ALA A 107 -10.89 -3.96 -17.90
N LYS A 108 -10.55 -5.09 -18.54
CA LYS A 108 -10.92 -5.36 -19.95
C LYS A 108 -12.44 -5.45 -20.17
N TYR A 109 -13.24 -5.59 -19.12
CA TYR A 109 -14.70 -5.58 -19.18
C TYR A 109 -15.34 -4.25 -18.76
N VAL A 110 -14.54 -3.24 -18.37
CA VAL A 110 -15.04 -1.91 -17.96
C VAL A 110 -14.88 -0.88 -19.08
N GLU A 111 -14.00 -1.14 -20.07
CA GLU A 111 -13.80 -0.31 -21.26
C GLU A 111 -14.46 -0.86 -22.54
N ALA A 112 -15.28 -1.91 -22.44
CA ALA A 112 -16.08 -2.48 -23.53
C ALA A 112 -17.56 -2.12 -23.38
#